data_AF-A0A3N5WE31-F1
#
_entry.id   AF-A0A3N5WE31-F1
#
_cell.length_a   1.000
_cell.length_b   1.000
_cell.length_c   1.000
_cell.angle_alpha   90.00
_cell.angle_beta   90.00
_cell.angle_gamma   90.00
#
_symmetry.space_group_name_H-M   'P 1'
#
loop_
_entity.id
_entity.type
_entity.pdbx_description
1 polymer ?
#
loop_
_entity_poly.entity_id
_entity_poly.type
_entity_poly.pdbx_seq_one_letter_code
_entity_poly.pdbx_strand_id
1 'polypeptide(L)'
;MLKNVWIGWDPRDAEAFAVARHSIRRRSGHIPVHAVVLDDLRRSGLYYRPTSKRNGRLWDDISDAPMSTEFAISRFFVPHLATAFQSSRTGWALFVDADVLC
;
A
#
# COMPACT_ATOMS: atom_id res chain seq x y z
N MET A 1 5.31 17.97 12.65
CA MET A 1 4.87 17.46 11.33
C MET A 1 4.53 15.99 11.50
N LEU A 2 3.35 15.55 11.05
CA LEU A 2 2.95 14.14 11.17
C LEU A 2 3.85 13.30 10.25
N LYS A 3 4.22 12.10 10.70
CA LYS A 3 4.99 11.12 9.92
C LYS A 3 4.18 9.84 9.91
N ASN A 4 4.05 9.20 8.75
CA ASN A 4 3.29 7.97 8.59
C ASN A 4 4.05 7.02 7.68
N VAL A 5 3.96 5.72 7.96
CA VAL A 5 4.48 4.67 7.08
C VAL A 5 3.31 3.94 6.44
N TRP A 6 3.39 3.72 5.14
CA TRP A 6 2.45 2.98 4.32
C TRP A 6 3.15 1.76 3.76
N ILE A 7 2.61 0.58 4.02
CA ILE A 7 3.17 -0.68 3.52
C ILE A 7 2.23 -1.21 2.43
N GLY A 8 2.80 -1.62 1.30
CA GLY A 8 2.05 -2.33 0.27
C GLY A 8 1.40 -3.61 0.83
N TRP A 9 0.12 -3.86 0.50
CA TRP A 9 -0.57 -5.08 0.88
C TRP A 9 -0.84 -5.96 -0.35
N ASP A 10 -0.52 -7.24 -0.22
CA ASP A 10 -0.94 -8.30 -1.13
C ASP A 10 -1.32 -9.52 -0.28
N PRO A 11 -2.50 -10.14 -0.49
CA PRO A 11 -2.90 -11.33 0.27
C PRO A 11 -1.87 -12.48 0.21
N ARG A 12 -1.09 -12.56 -0.86
CA ARG A 12 -0.04 -13.58 -1.04
C ARG A 12 1.18 -13.35 -0.13
N ASP A 13 1.37 -12.11 0.32
CA ASP A 13 2.54 -11.66 1.09
C ASP A 13 2.16 -11.26 2.54
N ALA A 14 1.08 -11.83 3.08
CA ALA A 14 0.54 -11.46 4.39
C ALA A 14 1.55 -11.60 5.54
N GLU A 15 2.38 -12.64 5.51
CA GLU A 15 3.43 -12.87 6.51
C GLU A 15 4.55 -11.83 6.41
N ALA A 16 5.01 -11.52 5.20
CA ALA A 16 6.02 -10.49 4.97
C ALA A 16 5.52 -9.12 5.47
N PHE A 17 4.29 -8.75 5.13
CA PHE A 17 3.64 -7.55 5.66
C PHE A 17 3.62 -7.51 7.19
N ALA A 18 3.29 -8.63 7.85
CA ALA A 18 3.25 -8.70 9.30
C ALA A 18 4.65 -8.49 9.92
N VAL A 19 5.68 -9.09 9.33
CA VAL A 19 7.09 -8.91 9.73
C VAL A 19 7.54 -7.46 9.53
N ALA A 20 7.31 -6.88 8.36
CA ALA A 20 7.64 -5.48 8.05
C ALA A 20 6.97 -4.52 9.05
N ARG A 21 5.66 -4.67 9.24
CA ARG A 21 4.89 -3.87 10.23
C ARG A 21 5.42 -4.05 11.65
N HIS A 22 5.73 -5.28 12.06
CA HIS A 22 6.28 -5.54 13.38
C HIS A 22 7.65 -4.88 13.56
N SER A 23 8.53 -5.00 12.57
CA SER A 23 9.88 -4.43 12.61
C SER A 23 9.86 -2.90 12.73
N ILE A 24 9.02 -2.22 11.95
CA ILE A 24 8.80 -0.77 12.03
C ILE A 24 8.29 -0.37 13.41
N ARG A 25 7.27 -1.08 13.93
CA ARG A 25 6.70 -0.79 15.25
C ARG A 25 7.69 -1.03 16.39
N ARG A 26 8.56 -2.03 16.26
CA ARG A 26 9.59 -2.33 17.25
C ARG A 26 10.62 -1.19 17.35
N ARG A 27 11.00 -0.56 16.24
CA ARG A 27 12.01 0.53 16.24
C ARG A 27 11.40 1.93 16.35
N SER A 28 10.18 2.12 15.85
CA SER A 28 9.51 3.43 15.70
C SER A 28 8.02 3.37 16.09
N GLY A 29 7.71 2.80 17.27
CA GLY A 29 6.32 2.50 17.69
C GLY A 29 5.37 3.69 17.81
N HIS A 30 5.88 4.92 17.84
CA HIS A 30 5.07 6.15 17.86
C HIS A 30 4.63 6.62 16.46
N ILE A 31 5.16 6.03 15.38
CA ILE A 31 4.81 6.37 14.00
C ILE A 31 3.65 5.46 13.54
N PRO A 32 2.52 6.02 13.09
CA PRO A 32 1.43 5.26 12.48
C PRO A 32 1.89 4.43 11.28
N VAL A 33 1.43 3.19 11.22
CA VAL A 33 1.71 2.25 10.12
C VAL A 33 0.39 1.79 9.51
N HIS A 34 0.22 2.02 8.21
CA HIS A 34 -0.99 1.77 7.44
C HIS A 34 -0.71 0.79 6.30
N ALA A 35 -1.74 0.07 5.85
CA ALA A 35 -1.67 -0.78 4.67
C ALA A 35 -2.24 -0.04 3.44
N VAL A 36 -1.65 -0.27 2.26
CA VAL A 36 -2.25 0.12 0.98
C VAL A 36 -2.95 -1.10 0.39
N VAL A 37 -4.26 -1.21 0.63
CA VAL A 37 -5.08 -2.37 0.24
C VAL A 37 -5.83 -2.04 -1.06
N LEU A 38 -5.56 -2.80 -2.12
CA LEU A 38 -6.19 -2.57 -3.43
C LEU A 38 -7.73 -2.74 -3.38
N ASP A 39 -8.21 -3.75 -2.65
CA ASP A 39 -9.65 -3.99 -2.53
C ASP A 39 -10.39 -2.84 -1.84
N ASP A 40 -9.79 -2.23 -0.81
CA ASP A 40 -10.36 -1.06 -0.12
C ASP A 40 -10.44 0.16 -1.05
N LEU A 41 -9.42 0.37 -1.88
CA LEU A 41 -9.43 1.42 -2.90
C LEU A 41 -10.50 1.19 -3.97
N ARG A 42 -10.77 -0.07 -4.35
CA ARG A 42 -11.88 -0.40 -5.27
C ARG A 42 -13.24 -0.16 -4.61
N ARG A 43 -13.44 -0.64 -3.37
CA ARG A 43 -14.71 -0.47 -2.64
C ARG A 43 -15.03 1.00 -2.33
N SER A 44 -14.01 1.84 -2.19
CA SER A 44 -14.16 3.30 -2.03
C SER A 44 -14.33 4.07 -3.34
N GLY A 45 -14.33 3.39 -4.50
CA GLY A 45 -14.45 4.04 -5.81
C GLY A 45 -13.21 4.82 -6.26
N LEU A 46 -12.08 4.70 -5.55
CA LEU A 46 -10.84 5.39 -5.87
C LEU A 46 -10.06 4.70 -6.99
N TYR A 47 -10.07 3.37 -7.01
CA TYR A 47 -9.34 2.57 -8.00
C TYR A 47 -10.29 1.99 -9.04
N TYR A 48 -10.22 2.54 -10.26
CA TYR A 48 -11.01 2.12 -11.41
C TYR A 48 -10.14 1.69 -12.61
N ARG A 49 -8.82 1.56 -12.40
CA ARG A 49 -7.91 1.09 -13.44
C ARG A 49 -8.25 -0.37 -13.80
N PRO A 50 -8.47 -0.69 -15.08
CA PRO A 50 -8.84 -2.04 -15.48
C PRO A 50 -7.67 -2.99 -15.23
N THR A 51 -7.98 -4.10 -14.56
CA THR A 51 -7.02 -5.15 -14.25
C THR A 51 -7.66 -6.51 -14.49
N SER A 52 -6.97 -7.40 -15.18
CA SER A 52 -7.40 -8.77 -15.42
C SER A 52 -6.54 -9.77 -14.66
N LYS A 53 -6.99 -11.02 -14.55
CA LYS A 53 -6.15 -12.13 -14.13
C LYS A 53 -5.81 -12.97 -15.35
N ARG A 54 -4.52 -13.07 -15.68
CA ARG A 54 -3.99 -13.89 -16.80
C ARG A 54 -3.04 -14.93 -16.22
N ASN A 55 -3.31 -16.21 -16.43
CA ASN A 55 -2.50 -17.32 -15.92
C ASN A 55 -2.19 -17.21 -14.42
N GLY A 56 -3.20 -16.84 -13.61
CA GLY A 56 -3.06 -16.67 -12.16
C GLY A 56 -2.30 -15.41 -11.70
N ARG A 57 -1.83 -14.57 -12.62
CA ARG A 57 -1.18 -13.29 -12.30
C ARG A 57 -2.14 -12.13 -12.50
N LEU A 58 -2.04 -11.14 -11.62
CA LEU A 58 -2.70 -9.86 -11.83
C LEU A 58 -2.02 -9.15 -13.02
N TRP A 59 -2.82 -8.54 -13.89
CA TRP A 59 -2.37 -7.88 -15.10
C TRP A 59 -2.97 -6.49 -15.15
N ASP A 60 -2.15 -5.51 -15.50
CA ASP A 60 -2.61 -4.16 -15.79
C ASP A 60 -2.98 -4.06 -17.28
N ASP A 61 -4.27 -3.90 -17.57
CA ASP A 61 -4.76 -3.94 -18.95
C ASP A 61 -4.35 -2.71 -19.76
N ILE A 62 -4.03 -1.59 -19.11
CA ILE A 62 -3.59 -0.36 -19.80
C ILE A 62 -2.14 -0.46 -20.26
N SER A 63 -1.22 -0.94 -19.41
CA SER A 63 0.19 -1.09 -19.79
C SER A 63 0.49 -2.42 -20.50
N ASP A 64 -0.50 -3.31 -20.56
CA ASP A 64 -0.35 -4.70 -21.00
C ASP A 64 0.83 -5.42 -20.34
N ALA A 65 0.94 -5.25 -19.01
CA ALA A 65 2.04 -5.82 -18.22
C ALA A 65 1.54 -6.55 -16.97
N PRO A 66 2.26 -7.58 -16.50
CA PRO A 66 1.95 -8.25 -15.25
C PRO A 66 2.24 -7.35 -14.05
N MET A 67 1.39 -7.44 -13.03
CA MET A 67 1.60 -6.84 -11.73
C MET A 67 2.13 -7.89 -10.76
N SER A 68 3.37 -7.71 -10.27
CA SER A 68 3.97 -8.62 -9.29
C SER A 68 3.17 -8.66 -7.99
N THR A 69 2.64 -7.50 -7.56
CA THR A 69 1.85 -7.33 -6.33
C THR A 69 0.62 -6.46 -6.59
N GLU A 70 -0.40 -6.58 -5.73
CA GLU A 70 -1.58 -5.70 -5.74
C GLU A 70 -1.21 -4.22 -5.55
N PHE A 71 -0.08 -3.95 -4.90
CA PHE A 71 0.42 -2.60 -4.67
C PHE A 71 1.31 -2.02 -5.78
N ALA A 72 1.54 -2.74 -6.88
CA ALA A 72 2.34 -2.23 -8.01
C ALA A 72 1.85 -0.87 -8.53
N ILE A 73 0.52 -0.68 -8.59
CA ILE A 73 -0.11 0.59 -8.96
C ILE A 73 -0.82 1.26 -7.77
N SER A 74 -1.39 0.49 -6.83
CA SER A 74 -2.16 1.09 -5.73
C SER A 74 -1.30 1.96 -4.80
N ARG A 75 0.02 1.76 -4.76
CA ARG A 75 0.98 2.63 -4.05
C ARG A 75 0.91 4.10 -4.46
N PHE A 76 0.46 4.43 -5.68
CA PHE A 76 0.32 5.81 -6.12
C PHE A 76 -0.84 6.55 -5.42
N PHE A 77 -1.71 5.84 -4.69
CA PHE A 77 -2.75 6.45 -3.86
C PHE A 77 -2.25 6.91 -2.49
N VAL A 78 -1.00 6.61 -2.10
CA VAL A 78 -0.45 6.99 -0.79
C VAL A 78 -0.59 8.50 -0.50
N PRO A 79 -0.31 9.43 -1.43
CA PRO A 79 -0.54 10.86 -1.17
C PRO A 79 -2.01 11.17 -0.85
N HIS A 80 -2.96 10.60 -1.61
CA HIS A 80 -4.39 10.81 -1.40
C HIS A 80 -4.84 10.24 -0.05
N LEU A 81 -4.48 8.99 0.24
CA LEU A 81 -4.79 8.34 1.52
C LEU A 81 -4.19 9.14 2.68
N ALA A 82 -2.91 9.51 2.60
CA ALA A 82 -2.24 10.29 3.64
C ALA A 82 -2.94 11.62 3.92
N THR A 83 -3.47 12.31 2.91
CA THR A 83 -4.25 13.54 3.11
C THR A 83 -5.63 13.28 3.74
N ALA A 84 -6.32 12.20 3.35
CA ALA A 84 -7.64 11.86 3.88
C ALA A 84 -7.60 11.49 5.38
N PHE A 85 -6.52 10.84 5.85
CA PHE A 85 -6.34 10.50 7.27
C PHE A 85 -5.80 11.65 8.13
N GLN A 86 -5.31 12.74 7.52
CA GLN A 86 -4.73 13.88 8.24
C GLN A 86 -5.73 15.02 8.27
N SER A 87 -6.51 15.10 9.37
CA SER A 87 -7.32 16.28 9.67
C SER A 87 -6.42 17.52 9.80
N SER A 88 -6.41 18.35 8.76
CA SER A 88 -5.89 19.73 8.71
C SER A 88 -4.38 19.93 8.91
N ARG A 89 -3.57 18.87 8.99
CA ARG A 89 -2.12 18.97 9.22
C ARG A 89 -1.31 18.43 8.05
N THR A 90 -0.31 19.20 7.62
CA THR A 90 0.71 18.75 6.68
C THR A 90 1.62 17.71 7.34
N GLY A 91 1.96 16.65 6.60
CA GLY A 91 2.73 15.53 7.10
C GLY A 91 3.47 14.78 6.00
N TRP A 92 4.47 14.01 6.39
CA TRP A 92 5.21 13.12 5.52
C TRP A 92 4.56 11.73 5.49
N ALA A 93 4.57 11.13 4.31
CA ALA A 93 4.20 9.73 4.10
C ALA A 93 5.38 9.02 3.44
N LEU A 94 5.84 7.94 4.08
CA LEU A 94 6.82 7.02 3.51
C LEU A 94 6.08 5.76 3.05
N PHE A 95 6.21 5.42 1.77
CA PHE A 95 5.79 4.12 1.26
C PHE A 95 6.95 3.13 1.30
N VAL A 96 6.67 1.88 1.68
CA VAL A 96 7.60 0.75 1.60
C VAL A 96 6.89 -0.49 1.06
N ASP A 97 7.64 -1.37 0.40
CA ASP A 97 7.14 -2.68 -0.02
C ASP A 97 6.97 -3.61 1.21
N ALA A 98 6.24 -4.71 1.03
CA ALA A 98 5.89 -5.63 2.12
C ALA A 98 7.09 -6.46 2.64
N ASP A 99 8.18 -6.54 1.88
CA ASP A 99 9.35 -7.40 2.12
C ASP A 99 10.56 -6.63 2.70
N VAL A 100 10.32 -5.49 3.35
CA VAL A 100 11.35 -4.74 4.07
C VAL A 100 11.53 -5.22 5.51
N LEU A 101 12.76 -5.05 6.03
CA LEU A 101 13.08 -5.22 7.44
C LEU A 101 13.62 -3.92 8.02
N CYS A 102 12.94 -3.41 9.05
CA CYS A 102 13.25 -2.14 9.71
C CYS A 102 13.68 -2.30 11.14
#